data_AF-A0A0F4RQ27-F1
#
_entry.id   AF-A0A0F4RQ27-F1
#
_cell.length_a   1.000
_cell.length_b   1.000
_cell.length_c   1.000
_cell.angle_alpha   90.00
_cell.angle_beta   90.00
_cell.angle_gamma   90.00
#
_symmetry.space_group_name_H-M   'P 1'
#
loop_
_entity.id
_entity.type
_entity.pdbx_description
1 polymer ?
#
loop_
_entity_poly.entity_id
_entity_poly.type
_entity_poly.pdbx_seq_one_letter_code
_entity_poly.pdbx_strand_id
1 'polypeptide(L)'
;MASVTENKPSNPWQVWRPGIDPAADALERVSVLINRHEHITAGYAFTLGESARRYAEQCSLGFLLGLEMVVREHGNQAAILGWRHAASTVPQPSKSQNEGEKDA
;
A
#
# COMPACT_ATOMS: atom_id res chain seq x y z
N MET A 1 -8.87 -34.32 -16.80
CA MET A 1 -8.91 -32.84 -16.89
C MET A 1 -8.00 -32.32 -15.78
N ALA A 2 -6.81 -31.84 -16.12
CA ALA A 2 -5.90 -31.28 -15.12
C ALA A 2 -6.48 -29.94 -14.66
N SER A 3 -6.80 -29.83 -13.37
CA SER A 3 -7.09 -28.55 -12.75
C SER A 3 -5.82 -27.72 -12.90
N VAL A 4 -5.82 -26.75 -13.82
CA VAL A 4 -4.79 -25.72 -13.86
C VAL A 4 -4.96 -24.98 -12.54
N THR A 5 -4.17 -25.34 -11.54
CA THR A 5 -4.01 -24.53 -10.34
C THR A 5 -3.44 -23.22 -10.84
N GLU A 6 -4.34 -22.26 -11.06
CA GLU A 6 -4.03 -20.87 -11.33
C GLU A 6 -3.06 -20.46 -10.23
N ASN A 7 -1.80 -20.30 -10.62
CA ASN A 7 -0.70 -20.00 -9.72
C ASN A 7 -0.90 -18.54 -9.29
N LYS A 8 -1.83 -18.31 -8.36
CA LYS A 8 -2.11 -16.96 -7.85
C LYS A 8 -0.79 -16.41 -7.34
N PRO A 9 -0.33 -15.27 -7.86
CA PRO A 9 0.92 -14.69 -7.39
C PRO A 9 0.85 -14.55 -5.87
N SER A 10 1.93 -14.88 -5.18
CA SER A 10 1.99 -14.73 -3.73
C SER A 10 1.90 -13.25 -3.38
N ASN A 11 1.03 -12.90 -2.43
CA ASN A 11 0.87 -11.53 -1.97
C ASN A 11 2.20 -11.03 -1.39
N PRO A 12 2.87 -10.06 -2.03
CA PRO A 12 4.20 -9.64 -1.64
C PRO A 12 4.20 -8.87 -0.33
N TRP A 13 3.04 -8.41 0.16
CA TRP A 13 2.89 -7.73 1.45
C TRP A 13 2.80 -8.69 2.65
N GLN A 14 2.67 -10.00 2.43
CA GLN A 14 2.49 -10.99 3.51
C GLN A 14 3.78 -11.37 4.25
N VAL A 15 4.94 -11.21 3.62
CA VAL A 15 6.21 -11.69 4.18
C VAL A 15 7.19 -10.52 4.26
N TRP A 16 7.69 -10.17 5.44
CA TRP A 16 8.85 -9.27 5.54
C TRP A 16 10.12 -10.06 5.18
N ARG A 17 11.00 -9.48 4.36
CA ARG A 17 12.25 -10.15 3.94
C ARG A 17 13.41 -9.66 4.83
N PRO A 18 13.83 -10.44 5.85
CA PRO A 18 14.95 -10.05 6.69
C PRO A 18 16.24 -9.95 5.85
N GLY A 19 17.00 -8.85 6.04
CA GLY A 19 18.27 -8.62 5.36
C GLY A 19 18.19 -7.74 4.10
N ILE A 20 17.00 -7.30 3.68
CA ILE A 20 16.81 -6.31 2.62
C ILE A 20 16.58 -4.94 3.25
N ASP A 21 17.13 -3.88 2.63
CA ASP A 21 16.82 -2.51 3.00
C ASP A 21 15.29 -2.27 2.91
N PRO A 22 14.63 -1.78 3.98
CA PRO A 22 13.18 -1.64 4.00
C PRO A 22 12.63 -0.72 2.89
N ALA A 23 13.39 0.26 2.43
CA ALA A 23 12.96 1.13 1.34
C ALA A 23 13.08 0.41 -0.01
N ALA A 24 14.15 -0.36 -0.23
CA ALA A 24 14.28 -1.20 -1.43
C ALA A 24 13.19 -2.28 -1.51
N ASP A 25 12.91 -2.97 -0.39
CA ASP A 25 11.83 -3.97 -0.28
C ASP A 25 10.46 -3.34 -0.55
N ALA A 26 10.23 -2.14 -0.05
CA ALA A 26 8.99 -1.40 -0.32
C ALA A 26 8.85 -0.97 -1.79
N LEU A 27 9.92 -0.49 -2.41
CA LEU A 27 9.91 -0.10 -3.83
C LEU A 27 9.62 -1.30 -4.74
N GLU A 28 10.21 -2.46 -4.44
CA GLU A 28 9.95 -3.71 -5.17
C GLU A 28 8.48 -4.12 -5.04
N ARG A 29 7.89 -4.03 -3.83
CA ARG A 29 6.47 -4.33 -3.60
C ARG A 29 5.52 -3.30 -4.20
N VAL A 30 5.93 -2.04 -4.25
CA VAL A 30 5.18 -0.97 -4.91
C VAL A 30 5.07 -1.22 -6.40
N SER A 31 6.12 -1.77 -7.02
CA SER A 31 6.11 -2.07 -8.45
C SER A 31 4.94 -2.98 -8.85
N VAL A 32 4.51 -3.91 -7.97
CA VAL A 32 3.35 -4.79 -8.25
C VAL A 32 2.00 -4.08 -8.19
N LEU A 33 1.91 -2.94 -7.48
CA LEU A 33 0.71 -2.10 -7.44
C LEU A 33 0.61 -1.19 -8.66
N ILE A 34 1.77 -0.80 -9.20
CA ILE A 34 1.93 0.07 -10.37
C ILE A 34 1.85 -0.73 -11.69
N ASN A 35 2.22 -2.02 -11.67
CA ASN A 35 2.48 -2.78 -12.89
C ASN A 35 1.23 -2.94 -13.78
N ARG A 36 1.17 -2.11 -14.82
CA ARG A 36 0.16 -2.08 -15.89
C ARG A 36 0.28 -3.23 -16.90
N HIS A 37 1.25 -4.14 -16.74
CA HIS A 37 1.63 -5.11 -17.77
C HIS A 37 1.50 -6.59 -17.39
N GLU A 38 1.17 -6.91 -16.13
CA GLU A 38 0.86 -8.29 -15.75
C GLU A 38 -0.65 -8.52 -15.75
N HIS A 39 -1.09 -9.72 -16.17
CA HIS A 39 -2.48 -10.16 -16.10
C HIS A 39 -2.89 -10.45 -14.65
N ILE A 40 -2.79 -9.46 -13.76
CA ILE A 40 -3.32 -9.55 -12.40
C ILE A 40 -4.83 -9.34 -12.44
N THR A 41 -5.56 -10.30 -11.88
CA THR A 41 -7.02 -10.23 -11.80
C THR A 41 -7.46 -9.06 -10.91
N ALA A 42 -8.63 -8.49 -11.17
CA ALA A 42 -9.17 -7.40 -10.36
C ALA A 42 -9.31 -7.79 -8.88
N GLY A 43 -9.72 -9.04 -8.59
CA GLY A 43 -9.80 -9.56 -7.22
C GLY A 43 -8.44 -9.63 -6.54
N TYR A 44 -7.40 -10.07 -7.26
CA TYR A 44 -6.05 -10.11 -6.71
C TYR A 44 -5.50 -8.69 -6.46
N ALA A 45 -5.71 -7.76 -7.40
CA ALA A 45 -5.32 -6.36 -7.23
C ALA A 45 -6.02 -5.70 -6.03
N PHE A 46 -7.30 -6.00 -5.80
CA PHE A 46 -8.02 -5.55 -4.60
C PHE A 46 -7.37 -6.06 -3.32
N THR A 47 -7.12 -7.37 -3.20
CA THR A 47 -6.45 -7.96 -2.02
C THR A 47 -5.04 -7.41 -1.80
N LEU A 48 -4.31 -7.11 -2.89
CA LEU A 48 -3.02 -6.44 -2.80
C LEU A 48 -3.14 -5.03 -2.21
N GLY A 49 -4.12 -4.26 -2.66
CA GLY A 49 -4.42 -2.93 -2.11
C GLY A 49 -4.73 -2.97 -0.61
N GLU A 50 -5.56 -3.93 -0.18
CA GLU A 50 -5.88 -4.10 1.24
C GLU A 50 -4.64 -4.42 2.08
N SER A 51 -3.80 -5.32 1.57
CA SER A 51 -2.62 -5.80 2.29
C SER A 51 -1.54 -4.74 2.37
N ALA A 52 -1.35 -3.97 1.29
CA ALA A 52 -0.47 -2.81 1.26
C ALA A 52 -0.88 -1.77 2.31
N ARG A 53 -2.19 -1.51 2.46
CA ARG A 53 -2.69 -0.57 3.46
C ARG A 53 -2.39 -1.04 4.89
N ARG A 54 -2.73 -2.29 5.21
CA ARG A 54 -2.48 -2.87 6.54
C ARG A 54 -1.00 -2.91 6.88
N TYR A 55 -0.14 -3.15 5.90
CA TYR A 55 1.31 -3.10 6.09
C TYR A 55 1.80 -1.67 6.34
N ALA A 56 1.36 -0.70 5.53
CA ALA A 56 1.71 0.71 5.71
C ALA A 56 1.27 1.27 7.07
N GLU A 57 0.12 0.84 7.60
CA GLU A 57 -0.35 1.24 8.93
C GLU A 57 0.54 0.73 10.08
N GLN A 58 1.36 -0.30 9.84
CA GLN A 58 2.37 -0.79 10.80
C GLN A 58 3.73 -0.09 10.64
N CYS A 59 3.87 0.76 9.62
CA CYS A 59 5.11 1.50 9.33
C CYS A 59 5.04 2.94 9.85
N SER A 60 6.06 3.76 9.55
CA SER A 60 6.04 5.18 9.88
C SER A 60 4.98 5.95 9.09
N LEU A 61 4.51 7.09 9.63
CA LEU A 61 3.53 7.94 8.95
C LEU A 61 4.02 8.40 7.56
N GLY A 62 5.31 8.73 7.43
CA GLY A 62 5.90 9.11 6.15
C GLY A 62 5.82 7.99 5.11
N PHE A 63 6.03 6.73 5.52
CA PHE A 63 5.87 5.57 4.65
C PHE A 63 4.42 5.40 4.19
N LEU A 64 3.47 5.52 5.12
CA LEU A 64 2.05 5.42 4.82
C LEU A 64 1.60 6.48 3.80
N LEU A 65 2.01 7.74 4.01
CA LEU A 65 1.68 8.85 3.11
C LEU A 65 2.33 8.68 1.74
N GLY A 66 3.60 8.27 1.69
CA GLY A 66 4.30 7.99 0.45
C GLY A 66 3.64 6.87 -0.35
N LEU A 67 3.29 5.76 0.32
CA LEU A 67 2.60 4.65 -0.32
C LEU A 67 1.19 5.02 -0.78
N GLU A 68 0.46 5.83 -0.01
CA GLU A 68 -0.84 6.36 -0.42
C GLU A 68 -0.75 7.17 -1.71
N MET A 69 0.23 8.08 -1.81
CA MET A 69 0.47 8.88 -3.02
C MET A 69 0.69 7.97 -4.24
N VAL A 70 1.58 6.99 -4.11
CA VAL A 70 1.89 6.06 -5.18
C VAL A 70 0.67 5.24 -5.61
N VAL A 71 -0.07 4.68 -4.65
CA VAL A 71 -1.29 3.90 -4.97
C VAL A 71 -2.34 4.77 -5.64
N ARG A 72 -2.52 6.02 -5.20
CA ARG A 72 -3.50 6.94 -5.79
C ARG A 72 -3.13 7.39 -7.19
N GLU A 73 -1.85 7.63 -7.47
CA GLU A 73 -1.38 8.17 -8.76
C GLU A 73 -1.15 7.06 -9.80
N HIS A 74 -0.73 5.88 -9.35
CA HIS A 74 -0.25 4.83 -10.24
C HIS A 74 -0.96 3.49 -10.08
N GLY A 75 -1.69 3.29 -8.99
CA GLY A 75 -2.38 2.03 -8.71
C GLY A 75 -3.50 1.73 -9.70
N ASN A 76 -3.72 0.44 -9.97
CA ASN A 76 -4.93 0.04 -10.68
C ASN A 76 -6.19 0.34 -9.83
N GLN A 77 -7.34 0.50 -10.49
CA GLN A 77 -8.59 0.89 -9.82
C GLN A 77 -9.01 -0.08 -8.70
N ALA A 78 -8.85 -1.39 -8.89
CA ALA A 78 -9.19 -2.39 -7.88
C ALA A 78 -8.25 -2.32 -6.66
N ALA A 79 -6.95 -2.08 -6.87
CA ALA A 79 -5.98 -1.86 -5.80
C ALA A 79 -6.27 -0.57 -5.02
N ILE A 80 -6.67 0.51 -5.69
CA ILE A 80 -7.11 1.75 -5.04
C ILE A 80 -8.34 1.48 -4.16
N LEU A 81 -9.31 0.71 -4.66
CA LEU A 81 -10.51 0.34 -3.90
C LEU A 81 -10.15 -0.53 -2.68
N GLY A 82 -9.27 -1.52 -2.85
CA GLY A 82 -8.79 -2.35 -1.74
C GLY A 82 -8.04 -1.55 -0.68
N TRP A 83 -7.17 -0.63 -1.10
CA TRP A 83 -6.46 0.29 -0.20
C TRP A 83 -7.43 1.11 0.66
N ARG A 84 -8.47 1.70 0.03
CA ARG A 84 -9.48 2.49 0.74
C ARG A 84 -10.34 1.63 1.67
N HIS A 85 -10.66 0.41 1.24
CA HIS A 85 -11.46 -0.53 2.04
C HIS A 85 -10.74 -0.94 3.32
N ALA A 86 -9.43 -1.19 3.25
CA ALA A 86 -8.62 -1.58 4.40
C ALA A 86 -8.12 -0.41 5.26
N ALA A 87 -8.49 0.84 4.93
CA ALA A 87 -8.08 1.98 5.73
C ALA A 87 -8.76 1.88 7.11
N SER A 88 -7.96 1.64 8.15
CA SER A 88 -8.43 1.84 9.51
C SER A 88 -8.82 3.31 9.64
N THR A 89 -9.90 3.61 10.34
CA THR A 89 -10.30 4.97 10.70
C THR A 89 -9.25 5.58 11.64
N VAL A 90 -8.06 5.90 11.13
CA VAL A 90 -7.00 6.57 11.88
C VAL A 90 -7.35 8.06 11.90
N PRO A 91 -7.28 8.73 13.06
CA PRO A 91 -7.72 10.11 13.22
C PRO A 91 -7.02 11.01 12.20
N GLN A 92 -7.76 11.96 11.64
CA GLN A 92 -7.14 13.09 10.95
C GLN A 92 -6.00 13.61 11.83
N PRO A 93 -4.84 13.99 11.25
CA PRO A 93 -3.84 14.71 12.02
C PRO A 93 -4.55 15.93 12.60
N SER A 94 -4.77 15.91 13.91
CA SER A 94 -5.20 17.09 14.66
C SER A 94 -4.23 18.17 14.21
N LYS A 95 -4.74 19.21 13.54
CA LYS A 95 -3.93 20.38 13.23
C LYS A 95 -3.33 20.81 14.57
N SER A 96 -2.03 20.53 14.77
CA SER A 96 -1.27 21.19 15.81
C SER A 96 -1.35 22.66 15.46
N GLN A 97 -2.27 23.36 16.13
CA GLN A 97 -2.24 24.81 16.24
C GLN A 97 -1.01 25.16 17.08
N ASN A 98 0.18 24.97 16.50
CA ASN A 98 1.34 25.76 16.88
C ASN A 98 1.28 27.03 16.03
N GLU A 99 0.31 27.89 16.35
CA GLU A 99 0.52 29.32 16.16
C GLU A 99 1.26 29.80 17.41
N GLY A 100 2.56 29.57 17.41
CA GLY A 100 3.47 30.38 18.19
C GLY A 100 4.03 31.45 17.28
N GLU A 101 3.40 32.62 17.24
CA GLU A 101 3.95 33.89 16.74
C GLU A 101 2.90 34.98 17.03
N LYS A 102 3.12 36.16 17.61
CA LYS A 102 4.24 36.92 18.20
C LYS A 102 3.62 38.16 18.85
N ASP A 103 4.34 38.75 19.80
CA ASP A 103 4.39 40.20 20.09
C ASP A 103 3.09 40.99 20.36
N ALA A 104 2.87 41.35 21.63
CA ALA A 104 2.76 42.74 22.12
C ALA A 104 2.46 42.78 23.62
#